data_AF-A0A1J4TEU9-F1
#
_entry.id   AF-A0A1J4TEU9-F1
#
_cell.length_a   1.000
_cell.length_b   1.000
_cell.length_c   1.000
_cell.angle_alpha   90.00
_cell.angle_beta   90.00
_cell.angle_gamma   90.00
#
_symmetry.space_group_name_H-M   'P 1'
#
loop_
_entity.id
_entity.type
_entity.pdbx_description
1 polymer ?
#
loop_
_entity_poly.entity_id
_entity_poly.type
_entity_poly.pdbx_seq_one_letter_code
_entity_poly.pdbx_strand_id
1 'polypeptide(L)'
;MNRELKLTNQQASIERLLTFKTFEGNKPSNTLLIEKLTPKSLGKLIALYEHKTFVQGIVWNIFSFDQFGVELGKELAKNYLKK
;
A
#
# COMPACT_ATOMS: atom_id res chain seq x y z
N MET A 1 15.55 -25.74 1.98
CA MET A 1 14.66 -26.30 0.95
C MET A 1 15.37 -26.69 -0.36
N ASN A 2 16.26 -25.88 -0.94
CA ASN A 2 17.03 -26.23 -2.15
C ASN A 2 18.10 -27.33 -1.97
N ARG A 3 18.28 -27.83 -0.74
CA ARG A 3 19.26 -28.89 -0.42
C ARG A 3 18.70 -30.29 -0.64
N GLU A 4 17.40 -30.52 -0.40
CA GLU A 4 16.78 -31.85 -0.47
C GLU A 4 16.56 -32.32 -1.91
N LEU A 5 16.20 -31.41 -2.82
CA LEU A 5 15.96 -31.72 -4.24
C LEU A 5 17.24 -31.97 -5.05
N LYS A 6 18.43 -31.59 -4.54
CA LYS A 6 19.70 -31.84 -5.21
C LYS A 6 20.21 -33.27 -5.06
N LEU A 7 19.68 -34.03 -4.09
CA LEU A 7 20.08 -35.42 -3.82
C LEU A 7 19.37 -36.43 -4.74
N THR A 8 18.19 -36.07 -5.24
CA THR A 8 17.45 -36.85 -6.22
C THR A 8 17.75 -36.27 -7.60
N ASN A 9 18.31 -37.06 -8.52
CA ASN A 9 18.77 -36.63 -9.85
C ASN A 9 17.61 -36.27 -10.82
N GLN A 10 16.61 -35.52 -10.36
CA GLN A 10 15.41 -35.07 -11.06
C GLN A 10 15.55 -33.61 -11.50
N GLN A 11 16.47 -33.31 -12.42
CA GLN A 11 16.68 -31.95 -12.93
C GLN A 11 15.41 -31.32 -13.55
N ALA A 12 14.57 -32.13 -14.22
CA ALA A 12 13.33 -31.65 -14.83
C ALA A 12 12.30 -31.12 -13.80
N SER A 13 12.24 -31.73 -12.61
CA SER A 13 11.38 -31.27 -11.52
C SER A 13 11.92 -29.98 -10.87
N ILE A 14 13.24 -29.84 -10.82
CA ILE A 14 13.93 -28.67 -10.27
C ILE A 14 13.71 -27.44 -11.15
N GLU A 15 13.91 -27.56 -12.47
CA GLU A 15 13.65 -26.48 -13.42
C GLU A 15 12.19 -26.01 -13.40
N ARG A 16 11.25 -26.95 -13.33
CA ARG A 16 9.82 -26.63 -13.21
C ARG A 16 9.49 -25.84 -11.94
N LEU A 17 10.17 -26.13 -10.83
CA LEU A 17 9.92 -25.47 -9.54
C LEU A 17 10.71 -24.16 -9.36
N LEU A 18 11.84 -23.99 -10.07
CA LEU A 18 12.70 -22.80 -9.97
C LEU A 18 11.95 -21.53 -10.35
N THR A 19 11.17 -21.56 -11.43
CA THR A 19 10.39 -20.40 -11.92
C THR A 19 9.40 -19.86 -10.88
N PHE A 20 8.90 -20.70 -9.96
CA PHE A 20 7.95 -20.29 -8.92
C PHE A 20 8.63 -19.91 -7.60
N LYS A 21 9.95 -20.04 -7.51
CA LYS A 21 10.74 -19.76 -6.30
C LYS A 21 11.79 -18.67 -6.50
N THR A 22 11.80 -18.05 -7.68
CA THR A 22 12.58 -16.84 -7.95
C THR A 22 11.81 -15.61 -7.46
N PHE A 23 12.50 -14.73 -6.76
CA PHE A 23 11.98 -13.43 -6.37
C PHE A 23 12.90 -12.37 -6.97
N GLU A 24 12.37 -11.56 -7.88
CA GLU A 24 13.13 -10.50 -8.57
C GLU A 24 13.62 -9.37 -7.63
N GLY A 25 13.16 -9.35 -6.38
CA GLY A 25 13.52 -8.30 -5.43
C GLY A 25 13.00 -6.93 -5.86
N ASN A 26 13.77 -5.88 -5.57
CA ASN A 26 13.54 -4.47 -5.92
C ASN A 26 12.16 -3.91 -5.54
N LYS A 27 11.65 -4.29 -4.37
CA LYS A 27 10.39 -3.78 -3.83
C LYS A 27 10.73 -2.79 -2.70
N PRO A 28 10.71 -1.47 -2.96
CA PRO A 28 11.05 -0.49 -1.92
C PRO A 28 10.00 -0.54 -0.81
N SER A 29 10.46 -0.44 0.44
CA SER A 29 9.60 -0.41 1.62
C SER A 29 10.10 0.64 2.61
N ASN A 30 9.17 1.23 3.35
CA ASN A 30 9.47 2.11 4.47
C ASN A 30 9.04 1.43 5.76
N THR A 31 9.95 1.31 6.72
CA THR A 31 9.64 0.76 8.06
C THR A 31 9.65 1.90 9.07
N LEU A 32 8.49 2.16 9.68
CA LEU A 32 8.36 3.10 10.80
C LEU A 32 8.29 2.29 12.09
N LEU A 33 9.33 2.37 12.91
CA LEU A 33 9.41 1.65 14.17
C LEU A 33 8.93 2.56 15.31
N ILE A 34 8.01 2.04 16.14
CA ILE A 34 7.53 2.68 17.37
C ILE A 34 7.66 1.69 18.53
N GLU A 35 8.11 2.15 19.70
CA GLU A 35 8.31 1.28 20.86
C GLU A 35 7.00 0.72 21.41
N LYS A 36 5.96 1.57 21.51
CA LYS A 36 4.61 1.19 21.93
C LYS A 36 3.59 2.12 21.30
N LEU A 37 2.45 1.56 20.90
CA LEU A 37 1.31 2.34 20.45
C LEU A 37 0.58 2.95 21.67
N THR A 38 0.87 4.21 21.93
CA THR A 38 0.23 5.06 22.95
C THR A 38 -0.58 6.16 22.27
N PRO A 39 -1.52 6.85 22.95
CA PRO A 39 -2.25 7.97 22.34
C PRO A 39 -1.31 9.04 21.75
N LYS A 40 -0.20 9.32 22.44
CA LYS A 40 0.82 10.26 21.97
C LYS A 40 1.54 9.77 20.70
N SER A 41 1.95 8.51 20.65
CA SER A 41 2.64 7.97 19.46
C SER A 41 1.69 7.76 18.29
N LEU A 42 0.43 7.44 18.54
CA LEU A 42 -0.61 7.39 17.53
C LEU A 42 -0.88 8.77 16.93
N GLY A 43 -1.02 9.81 17.76
CA GLY A 43 -1.17 11.19 17.29
C GLY A 43 0.00 11.63 16.41
N LYS A 44 1.24 11.30 16.80
CA LYS A 44 2.43 11.53 15.97
C LYS A 44 2.37 10.81 14.62
N LEU A 45 1.90 9.56 14.60
CA LEU A 45 1.78 8.77 13.39
C LEU A 45 0.73 9.37 12.44
N ILE A 46 -0.41 9.81 12.96
CA ILE A 46 -1.46 10.46 12.16
C ILE A 46 -0.92 11.78 11.59
N ALA A 47 -0.34 12.63 12.44
CA ALA A 47 0.23 13.91 12.03
C ALA A 47 1.33 13.76 10.95
N LEU A 48 2.14 12.70 11.04
CA LEU A 48 3.14 12.36 10.02
C LEU A 48 2.48 12.14 8.65
N TYR A 49 1.38 11.39 8.60
CA TYR A 49 0.67 11.12 7.34
C TYR A 49 -0.11 12.33 6.84
N GLU A 50 -0.69 13.15 7.72
CA GLU A 50 -1.35 14.42 7.35
C GLU A 50 -0.36 15.40 6.72
N HIS A 51 0.84 15.54 7.30
CA HIS A 51 1.87 16.39 6.71
C HIS A 51 2.44 15.80 5.41
N LYS A 52 2.55 14.48 5.31
CA LYS A 52 2.94 13.81 4.06
C LYS A 52 1.97 14.14 2.93
N THR A 53 0.67 13.98 3.15
CA THR A 53 -0.35 14.24 2.12
C THR A 53 -0.44 15.73 1.79
N PHE A 54 -0.30 16.61 2.79
CA PHE A 54 -0.23 18.06 2.58
C PHE A 54 0.95 18.44 1.67
N VAL A 55 2.17 18.00 1.99
CA VAL A 55 3.36 18.31 1.19
C VAL A 55 3.22 17.75 -0.23
N GLN A 56 2.69 16.54 -0.39
CA GLN A 56 2.41 15.97 -1.71
C GLN A 56 1.45 16.84 -2.53
N GLY A 57 0.39 17.38 -1.91
CA GLY A 57 -0.53 18.29 -2.60
C GLY A 57 0.12 19.60 -3.03
N ILE A 58 0.99 20.18 -2.19
CA ILE A 58 1.77 21.37 -2.55
C ILE A 58 2.71 21.08 -3.72
N VAL A 59 3.42 19.94 -3.70
CA VAL A 59 4.33 19.52 -4.79
C VAL A 59 3.57 19.34 -6.11
N TRP A 60 2.37 18.79 -6.06
CA TRP A 60 1.52 18.60 -7.25
C TRP A 60 0.68 19.84 -7.61
N ASN A 61 0.79 20.93 -6.86
CA ASN A 61 0.00 22.15 -7.05
C ASN A 61 -1.51 21.88 -7.10
N ILE A 62 -2.01 21.07 -6.17
CA ILE A 62 -3.43 20.73 -6.00
C ILE A 62 -3.93 21.13 -4.60
N PHE A 63 -5.23 21.37 -4.47
CA PHE A 63 -5.86 21.68 -3.20
C PHE A 63 -6.05 20.41 -2.36
N SER A 64 -5.27 20.25 -1.28
CA SER A 64 -5.33 19.08 -0.38
C SER A 64 -6.56 19.01 0.51
N PHE A 65 -7.32 20.11 0.63
CA PHE A 65 -8.40 20.25 1.62
C PHE A 65 -9.81 20.32 1.00
N ASP A 66 -9.92 20.25 -0.33
CA ASP A 66 -11.20 20.34 -1.03
C ASP A 66 -11.76 18.95 -1.40
N GLN A 67 -13.09 18.86 -1.53
CA GLN A 67 -13.78 17.61 -1.84
C GLN A 67 -14.93 17.78 -2.85
N PHE A 68 -14.74 18.55 -3.92
CA PHE A 68 -15.81 18.77 -4.92
C PHE A 68 -16.33 17.48 -5.59
N GLY A 69 -15.50 16.43 -5.66
CA GLY A 69 -15.85 15.17 -6.30
C GLY A 69 -17.03 14.40 -5.70
N VAL A 70 -17.53 14.77 -4.50
CA VAL A 70 -18.69 14.08 -3.89
C VAL A 70 -20.05 14.70 -4.21
N GLU A 71 -20.09 15.91 -4.77
CA GLU A 71 -21.33 16.67 -4.89
C GLU A 71 -22.29 16.05 -5.92
N LEU A 72 -21.80 15.73 -7.11
CA LEU A 72 -22.61 15.15 -8.18
C LEU A 72 -23.23 13.80 -7.77
N GLY A 73 -22.46 12.95 -7.09
CA GLY A 73 -22.96 11.67 -6.60
C GLY A 73 -24.10 11.82 -5.58
N LYS A 74 -23.98 12.81 -4.67
CA LYS A 74 -25.03 13.11 -3.69
C LYS A 74 -26.30 13.65 -4.36
N GLU A 75 -26.16 14.47 -5.40
CA GLU A 75 -27.30 15.02 -6.13
C GLU A 75 -28.06 13.93 -6.89
N LEU A 76 -27.35 13.09 -7.64
CA LEU A 76 -27.94 11.99 -8.40
C LEU A 76 -28.67 11.02 -7.47
N ALA A 77 -28.04 10.59 -6.37
CA ALA A 77 -28.65 9.68 -5.40
C ALA A 77 -29.98 10.23 -4.82
N LYS A 78 -30.06 11.53 -4.54
CA LYS A 78 -31.29 12.18 -4.08
C LYS A 78 -32.40 12.17 -5.12
N ASN A 79 -32.05 12.33 -6.41
CA ASN A 79 -33.03 12.31 -7.50
C ASN A 79 -33.58 10.90 -7.75
N TYR A 80 -32.74 9.87 -7.60
CA TYR A 80 -33.18 8.47 -7.71
C TYR A 80 -33.99 7.99 -6.50
N LEU A 81 -33.68 8.43 -5.28
CA LEU A 81 -34.41 8.04 -4.06
C LEU A 81 -35.85 8.58 -4.00
N LYS A 82 -36.13 9.67 -4.72
CA LYS A 82 -37.47 10.29 -4.78
C LYS A 82 -38.40 9.65 -5.82
N LYS A 83 -37.91 8.68 -6.58
CA LYS A 83 -38.68 7.90 -7.56
C LYS A 83 -39.21 6.62 -6.91
#